data_AF-A0A399P5V4-F1
#
_entry.id   AF-A0A399P5V4-F1
#
_cell.length_a   1.000
_cell.length_b   1.000
_cell.length_c   1.000
_cell.angle_alpha   90.00
_cell.angle_beta   90.00
_cell.angle_gamma   90.00
#
_symmetry.space_group_name_H-M   'P 1'
#
loop_
_entity.id
_entity.type
_entity.pdbx_description
1 polymer ?
#
loop_
_entity_poly.entity_id
_entity_poly.type
_entity_poly.pdbx_seq_one_letter_code
_entity_poly.pdbx_strand_id
1 'polypeptide(L)'
;GLRGVDGVLQVIEQLAGAPVPASAWETLVLPARVRDYTPAFLDELTSTGEVIWSGAGTLAGADGWVSLHLADQVALTLPEPDAHDTDELQREILTTLGTGGGYFFRQLSDAVGSTDDKALVTALWDLVWAGLVTNDTLSPLRALLAGGSTAHKTPQRAPRGRMYRGGRMPRPDMPTRTGPSTA
;
A
#
# COMPACT_ATOMS: atom_id res chain seq x y z
N GLY A 1 -14.87 -23.69 5.19
CA GLY A 1 -13.85 -22.63 5.15
C GLY A 1 -14.40 -21.49 4.32
N LEU A 2 -14.18 -20.26 4.79
CA LEU A 2 -14.66 -19.04 4.15
C LEU A 2 -14.03 -18.88 2.76
N ARG A 3 -14.70 -18.17 1.84
CA ARG A 3 -14.28 -18.00 0.44
C ARG A 3 -14.73 -16.67 -0.12
N GLY A 4 -14.01 -16.16 -1.12
CA GLY A 4 -14.41 -14.96 -1.85
C GLY A 4 -14.43 -13.70 -0.99
N VAL A 5 -15.09 -12.67 -1.52
CA VAL A 5 -15.25 -11.35 -0.89
C VAL A 5 -16.01 -11.46 0.42
N ASP A 6 -17.16 -12.14 0.44
CA ASP A 6 -17.96 -12.35 1.66
C ASP A 6 -17.15 -13.02 2.79
N GLY A 7 -16.28 -13.97 2.42
CA GLY A 7 -15.39 -14.62 3.36
C GLY A 7 -14.34 -13.68 3.96
N VAL A 8 -13.83 -12.72 3.18
CA VAL A 8 -12.94 -11.67 3.68
C VAL A 8 -13.68 -10.73 4.61
N LEU A 9 -14.86 -10.26 4.21
CA LEU A 9 -15.71 -9.38 5.03
C LEU A 9 -15.99 -10.00 6.40
N GLN A 10 -16.38 -11.29 6.45
CA GLN A 10 -16.62 -11.99 7.70
C GLN A 10 -15.37 -12.13 8.59
N VAL A 11 -14.18 -12.30 8.01
CA VAL A 11 -12.93 -12.33 8.79
C VAL A 11 -12.61 -10.94 9.35
N ILE A 12 -12.84 -9.89 8.57
CA ILE A 12 -12.62 -8.51 9.03
C ILE A 12 -13.61 -8.17 10.13
N GLU A 13 -14.89 -8.55 10.01
CA GLU A 13 -15.88 -8.36 11.08
C GLU A 13 -15.41 -8.98 12.40
N GLN A 14 -14.83 -10.19 12.37
CA GLN A 14 -14.30 -10.87 13.55
C GLN A 14 -13.05 -10.21 14.14
N LEU A 15 -12.29 -9.48 13.33
CA LEU A 15 -11.00 -8.87 13.69
C LEU A 15 -11.05 -7.34 13.64
N ALA A 16 -12.25 -6.75 13.63
CA ALA A 16 -12.42 -5.33 13.40
C ALA A 16 -11.69 -4.52 14.49
N GLY A 17 -10.86 -3.57 14.06
CA GLY A 17 -10.02 -2.76 14.94
C GLY A 17 -8.79 -3.46 15.53
N ALA A 18 -8.59 -4.76 15.31
CA ALA A 18 -7.42 -5.46 15.84
C ALA A 18 -6.13 -5.05 15.11
N PRO A 19 -5.11 -4.53 15.82
CA PRO A 19 -3.84 -4.14 15.20
C PRO A 19 -3.06 -5.39 14.80
N VAL A 20 -2.73 -5.48 13.51
CA VAL A 20 -1.96 -6.58 12.92
C VAL A 20 -0.86 -5.96 12.04
N PRO A 21 0.34 -6.56 11.92
CA PRO A 21 1.36 -6.03 11.02
C PRO A 21 0.81 -5.95 9.59
N ALA A 22 1.02 -4.84 8.91
CA ALA A 22 0.51 -4.60 7.57
C ALA A 22 0.91 -5.72 6.61
N SER A 23 2.16 -6.19 6.70
CA SER A 23 2.63 -7.33 5.91
C SER A 23 1.97 -8.67 6.24
N ALA A 24 1.41 -8.86 7.43
CA ALA A 24 0.78 -10.11 7.87
C ALA A 24 -0.65 -10.30 7.34
N TRP A 25 -1.39 -9.22 7.09
CA TRP A 25 -2.79 -9.29 6.66
C TRP A 25 -2.97 -10.19 5.44
N GLU A 26 -2.19 -9.93 4.38
CA GLU A 26 -2.34 -10.62 3.10
C GLU A 26 -1.39 -11.80 2.90
N THR A 27 -0.44 -12.01 3.82
CA THR A 27 0.51 -13.14 3.76
C THR A 27 0.16 -14.25 4.74
N LEU A 28 -0.52 -13.95 5.85
CA LEU A 28 -0.82 -14.89 6.93
C LEU A 28 -2.29 -14.88 7.34
N VAL A 29 -2.85 -13.73 7.71
CA VAL A 29 -4.17 -13.68 8.37
C VAL A 29 -5.31 -14.06 7.43
N LEU A 30 -5.43 -13.35 6.30
CA LEU A 30 -6.49 -13.62 5.32
C LEU A 30 -6.28 -14.96 4.60
N PRO A 31 -5.07 -15.33 4.13
CA PRO A 31 -4.85 -16.65 3.52
C PRO A 31 -5.11 -17.84 4.44
N ALA A 32 -4.92 -17.70 5.76
CA ALA A 32 -5.20 -18.77 6.71
C ALA A 32 -6.70 -18.97 7.00
N ARG A 33 -7.55 -17.99 6.67
CA ARG A 33 -8.99 -17.98 7.03
C ARG A 33 -9.90 -18.06 5.81
N VAL A 34 -9.48 -17.47 4.71
CA VAL A 34 -10.21 -17.43 3.44
C VAL A 34 -9.49 -18.30 2.43
N ARG A 35 -10.15 -19.38 2.01
CA ARG A 35 -9.62 -20.30 1.02
C ARG A 35 -9.48 -19.59 -0.33
N ASP A 36 -8.36 -19.87 -1.00
CA ASP A 36 -8.02 -19.30 -2.31
C ASP A 36 -8.00 -17.75 -2.29
N TYR A 37 -7.59 -17.14 -1.16
CA TYR A 37 -7.49 -15.69 -0.99
C TYR A 37 -6.67 -15.04 -2.11
N THR A 38 -7.16 -13.91 -2.60
CA THR A 38 -6.42 -13.00 -3.48
C THR A 38 -6.61 -11.56 -3.03
N PRO A 39 -5.60 -10.67 -3.22
CA PRO A 39 -5.70 -9.25 -2.87
C PRO A 39 -6.93 -8.53 -3.46
N ALA A 40 -7.40 -8.99 -4.62
CA ALA A 40 -8.57 -8.42 -5.29
C ALA A 40 -9.84 -8.45 -4.42
N PHE A 41 -9.98 -9.43 -3.52
CA PHE A 41 -11.15 -9.50 -2.64
C PHE A 41 -11.15 -8.37 -1.59
N LEU A 42 -9.99 -8.02 -1.04
CA LEU A 42 -9.85 -6.90 -0.12
C LEU A 42 -9.90 -5.55 -0.87
N ASP A 43 -9.38 -5.50 -2.09
CA ASP A 43 -9.45 -4.31 -2.93
C ASP A 43 -10.88 -3.93 -3.29
N GLU A 44 -11.73 -4.92 -3.55
CA GLU A 44 -13.16 -4.69 -3.79
C GLU A 44 -13.84 -4.04 -2.57
N LEU A 45 -13.63 -4.59 -1.37
CA LEU A 45 -14.22 -4.06 -0.14
C LEU A 45 -13.72 -2.66 0.24
N THR A 46 -12.44 -2.38 0.00
CA THR A 46 -11.85 -1.07 0.32
C THR A 46 -12.29 -0.01 -0.70
N SER A 47 -12.25 -0.33 -1.99
CA SER A 47 -12.67 0.60 -3.06
C SER A 47 -14.17 0.91 -3.07
N THR A 48 -15.01 -0.01 -2.61
CA THR A 48 -16.45 0.23 -2.40
C THR A 48 -16.74 0.99 -1.11
N GLY A 49 -15.75 1.13 -0.23
CA GLY A 49 -15.90 1.75 1.08
C GLY A 49 -16.63 0.90 2.10
N GLU A 50 -16.82 -0.40 1.88
CA GLU A 50 -17.35 -1.33 2.88
C GLU A 50 -16.34 -1.58 4.01
N VAL A 51 -15.05 -1.55 3.68
CA VAL A 51 -13.94 -1.70 4.61
C VAL A 51 -13.05 -0.46 4.58
N ILE A 52 -12.72 0.05 5.75
CA ILE A 52 -11.76 1.13 5.98
C ILE A 52 -10.54 0.53 6.69
N TRP A 53 -9.37 1.12 6.49
CA TRP A 53 -8.17 0.76 7.23
C TRP A 53 -7.57 1.97 7.94
N SER A 54 -6.78 1.73 8.98
CA SER A 54 -6.04 2.77 9.70
C SER A 54 -4.68 2.24 10.11
N GLY A 55 -3.67 3.12 10.17
CA GLY A 55 -2.40 2.81 10.81
C GLY A 55 -2.52 2.91 12.33
N ALA A 56 -1.70 2.14 13.05
CA ALA A 56 -1.69 2.03 14.50
C ALA A 56 -0.25 2.00 15.06
N GLY A 57 0.68 2.68 14.38
CA GLY A 57 2.09 2.77 14.74
C GLY A 57 3.03 2.06 13.77
N THR A 58 4.33 2.33 13.93
CA THR A 58 5.40 1.83 13.07
C THR A 58 6.00 0.53 13.58
N LEU A 59 6.57 -0.25 12.66
CA LEU A 59 7.45 -1.38 12.93
C LEU A 59 8.81 -1.16 12.25
N ALA A 60 9.77 -2.03 12.52
CA ALA A 60 11.08 -1.94 11.87
C ALA A 60 10.96 -2.09 10.34
N GLY A 61 11.73 -1.28 9.59
CA GLY A 61 11.74 -1.31 8.14
C GLY A 61 10.61 -0.48 7.53
N ALA A 62 9.89 -1.05 6.56
CA ALA A 62 8.77 -0.39 5.88
C ALA A 62 7.40 -0.90 6.36
N ASP A 63 7.36 -1.62 7.48
CA ASP A 63 6.15 -2.22 8.04
C ASP A 63 5.56 -1.35 9.16
N GLY A 64 4.31 -1.61 9.51
CA GLY A 64 3.58 -0.91 10.55
C GLY A 64 2.39 -1.72 11.03
N TRP A 65 1.80 -1.30 12.14
CA TRP A 65 0.54 -1.88 12.60
C TRP A 65 -0.61 -1.27 11.81
N VAL A 66 -1.51 -2.11 11.30
CA VAL A 66 -2.71 -1.71 10.58
C VAL A 66 -3.91 -2.44 11.14
N SER A 67 -4.99 -1.71 11.32
CA SER A 67 -6.32 -2.24 11.66
C SER A 67 -7.26 -2.10 10.47
N LEU A 68 -8.15 -3.07 10.31
CA LEU A 68 -9.24 -3.05 9.33
C LEU A 68 -10.57 -2.87 10.07
N HIS A 69 -11.50 -2.15 9.48
CA HIS A 69 -12.77 -1.74 10.08
C HIS A 69 -13.90 -1.89 9.06
N LEU A 70 -15.06 -2.37 9.49
CA LEU A 70 -16.28 -2.21 8.70
C LEU A 70 -16.74 -0.75 8.76
N ALA A 71 -17.18 -0.20 7.64
CA ALA A 71 -17.54 1.22 7.57
C ALA A 71 -18.72 1.60 8.49
N ASP A 72 -19.67 0.70 8.71
CA ASP A 72 -20.80 0.89 9.63
C ASP A 72 -20.42 0.74 11.11
N GLN A 73 -19.24 0.18 11.41
CA GLN A 73 -18.72 -0.07 12.76
C GLN A 73 -17.46 0.73 13.09
N VAL A 74 -16.97 1.56 12.16
CA VAL A 74 -15.71 2.31 12.32
C VAL A 74 -15.73 3.20 13.57
N ALA A 75 -16.88 3.81 13.88
CA ALA A 75 -17.06 4.65 15.07
C ALA A 75 -16.88 3.91 16.41
N LEU A 76 -16.96 2.57 16.40
CA LEU A 76 -16.79 1.73 17.60
C LEU A 76 -15.44 1.03 17.66
N THR A 77 -14.75 0.92 16.52
CA THR A 77 -13.56 0.08 16.37
C THR A 77 -12.29 0.88 16.11
N LEU A 78 -12.42 2.13 15.66
CA LEU A 78 -11.29 3.04 15.49
C LEU A 78 -10.96 3.69 16.85
N PRO A 79 -9.74 3.50 17.38
CA PRO A 79 -9.34 4.16 18.62
C PRO A 79 -9.22 5.68 18.41
N GLU A 80 -9.43 6.46 19.47
CA GLU A 80 -9.07 7.87 19.45
C GLU A 80 -7.57 8.00 19.22
N PRO A 81 -7.12 8.84 18.26
CA PRO A 81 -5.70 9.03 18.01
C PRO A 81 -5.01 9.60 19.26
N ASP A 82 -3.86 9.02 19.61
CA ASP A 82 -3.00 9.59 20.65
C ASP A 82 -2.51 10.98 20.24
N ALA A 83 -2.09 11.77 21.22
CA ALA A 83 -1.45 13.05 20.96
C ALA A 83 -0.19 12.83 20.08
N HIS A 84 -0.18 13.43 18.90
CA HIS A 84 0.92 13.35 17.95
C HIS A 84 1.51 14.74 17.73
N ASP A 85 2.81 14.88 18.01
CA ASP A 85 3.55 16.12 17.75
C ASP A 85 3.69 16.31 16.24
N THR A 86 2.92 17.24 15.68
CA THR A 86 2.86 17.49 14.24
C THR A 86 3.72 18.68 13.83
N ASP A 87 4.46 18.52 12.73
CA ASP A 87 5.18 19.62 12.09
C ASP A 87 4.25 20.56 11.30
N GLU A 88 4.80 21.60 10.67
CA GLU A 88 4.01 22.58 9.91
C GLU A 88 3.29 21.96 8.71
N LEU A 89 3.99 21.13 7.94
CA LEU A 89 3.44 20.50 6.74
C LEU A 89 2.33 19.51 7.11
N GLN A 90 2.54 18.70 8.15
CA GLN A 90 1.55 17.78 8.67
C GLN A 90 0.29 18.51 9.16
N ARG A 91 0.44 19.64 9.86
CA ARG A 91 -0.70 20.48 10.28
C ARG A 91 -1.47 21.05 9.10
N GLU A 92 -0.77 21.47 8.05
CA GLU A 92 -1.40 21.98 6.83
C GLU A 92 -2.17 20.87 6.08
N ILE A 93 -1.59 19.66 6.00
CA ILE A 93 -2.26 18.47 5.45
C ILE A 93 -3.55 18.17 6.24
N LEU A 94 -3.46 18.09 7.57
CA LEU A 94 -4.62 17.79 8.42
C LEU A 94 -5.70 18.88 8.32
N THR A 95 -5.31 20.14 8.25
CA THR A 95 -6.24 21.26 8.06
C THR A 95 -6.97 21.14 6.72
N THR A 96 -6.23 20.83 5.65
CA THR A 96 -6.78 20.66 4.30
C THR A 96 -7.76 19.49 4.24
N LEU A 97 -7.36 18.32 4.73
CA LEU A 97 -8.20 17.12 4.76
C LEU A 97 -9.41 17.27 5.69
N GLY A 98 -9.27 18.05 6.78
CA GLY A 98 -10.34 18.34 7.73
C GLY A 98 -11.50 19.16 7.15
N THR A 99 -11.31 19.80 5.98
CA THR A 99 -12.40 20.46 5.24
C THR A 99 -13.37 19.45 4.60
N GLY A 100 -13.00 18.17 4.57
CA GLY A 100 -13.80 17.06 4.06
C GLY A 100 -13.43 16.66 2.63
N GLY A 101 -13.88 15.46 2.24
CA GLY A 101 -13.65 14.90 0.90
C GLY A 101 -12.34 14.12 0.77
N GLY A 102 -12.17 13.44 -0.38
CA GLY A 102 -10.95 12.74 -0.75
C GLY A 102 -10.09 13.60 -1.69
N TYR A 103 -8.78 13.48 -1.56
CA TYR A 103 -7.82 14.20 -2.39
C TYR A 103 -6.93 13.22 -3.15
N PHE A 104 -6.79 13.41 -4.46
CA PHE A 104 -5.67 12.81 -5.17
C PHE A 104 -4.37 13.51 -4.76
N PHE A 105 -3.25 12.77 -4.78
CA PHE A 105 -1.94 13.27 -4.35
C PHE A 105 -1.58 14.65 -4.92
N ARG A 106 -1.78 14.87 -6.22
CA ARG A 106 -1.49 16.17 -6.87
C ARG A 106 -2.39 17.29 -6.39
N GLN A 107 -3.68 17.02 -6.19
CA GLN A 107 -4.61 18.01 -5.65
C GLN A 107 -4.23 18.40 -4.22
N LEU A 108 -3.80 17.43 -3.40
CA LEU A 108 -3.32 17.70 -2.06
C LEU A 108 -2.02 18.52 -2.09
N SER A 109 -1.05 18.14 -2.92
CA SER A 109 0.21 18.86 -3.09
C SER A 109 -0.01 20.32 -3.47
N ASP A 110 -0.91 20.58 -4.42
CA ASP A 110 -1.26 21.95 -4.84
C ASP A 110 -1.99 22.71 -3.73
N ALA A 111 -2.88 22.06 -2.98
CA ALA A 111 -3.64 22.67 -1.90
C ALA A 111 -2.77 23.08 -0.70
N VAL A 112 -1.77 22.27 -0.35
CA VAL A 112 -0.80 22.57 0.72
C VAL A 112 0.43 23.33 0.20
N GLY A 113 0.44 23.72 -1.09
CA GLY A 113 1.56 24.44 -1.71
C GLY A 113 2.90 23.71 -1.68
N SER A 114 2.93 22.40 -1.46
CA SER A 114 4.19 21.63 -1.40
C SER A 114 4.71 21.36 -2.80
N THR A 115 5.99 21.66 -3.00
CA THR A 115 6.74 21.35 -4.23
C THR A 115 7.70 20.15 -4.06
N ASP A 116 7.81 19.63 -2.83
CA ASP A 116 8.63 18.45 -2.51
C ASP A 116 7.73 17.23 -2.29
N ASP A 117 7.54 16.47 -3.37
CA ASP A 117 6.77 15.22 -3.37
C ASP A 117 7.28 14.22 -2.32
N LYS A 118 8.60 14.17 -2.08
CA LYS A 118 9.19 13.20 -1.15
C LYS A 118 8.90 13.58 0.30
N ALA A 119 9.03 14.86 0.62
CA ALA A 119 8.65 15.38 1.94
C ALA A 119 7.16 15.16 2.20
N LEU A 120 6.30 15.44 1.21
CA LEU A 120 4.85 15.21 1.31
C LEU A 120 4.50 13.73 1.53
N VAL A 121 5.12 12.81 0.77
CA VAL A 121 4.93 11.36 0.97
C VAL A 121 5.39 10.92 2.35
N THR A 122 6.50 11.45 2.86
CA THR A 122 7.01 11.14 4.20
C THR A 122 6.01 11.59 5.26
N ALA A 123 5.57 12.85 5.19
CA ALA A 123 4.60 13.43 6.12
C ALA A 123 3.26 12.66 6.11
N LEU A 124 2.77 12.25 4.93
CA LEU A 124 1.56 11.43 4.82
C LEU A 124 1.73 10.07 5.49
N TRP A 125 2.87 9.39 5.31
CA TRP A 125 3.11 8.11 5.97
C TRP A 125 3.23 8.25 7.48
N ASP A 126 3.90 9.29 7.97
CA ASP A 126 3.98 9.57 9.40
C ASP A 126 2.58 9.79 10.01
N LEU A 127 1.71 10.54 9.32
CA LEU A 127 0.31 10.74 9.72
C LEU A 127 -0.55 9.47 9.62
N VAL A 128 -0.33 8.63 8.61
CA VAL A 128 -1.00 7.33 8.48
C VAL A 128 -0.63 6.44 9.66
N TRP A 129 0.65 6.37 10.01
CA TRP A 129 1.10 5.57 11.16
C TRP A 129 0.65 6.12 12.49
N ALA A 130 0.44 7.44 12.61
CA ALA A 130 -0.21 8.06 13.75
C ALA A 130 -1.73 7.84 13.79
N GLY A 131 -2.32 7.20 12.78
CA GLY A 131 -3.77 6.96 12.70
C GLY A 131 -4.60 8.22 12.39
N LEU A 132 -3.96 9.30 11.93
CA LEU A 132 -4.61 10.60 11.69
C LEU A 132 -5.14 10.76 10.27
N VAL A 133 -4.56 10.01 9.31
CA VAL A 133 -4.95 10.02 7.90
C VAL A 133 -5.06 8.57 7.40
N THR A 134 -5.94 8.34 6.43
CA THR A 134 -6.04 7.06 5.73
C THR A 134 -6.39 7.29 4.25
N ASN A 135 -6.42 6.22 3.46
CA ASN A 135 -6.95 6.23 2.09
C ASN A 135 -7.88 5.04 1.84
N ASP A 136 -8.61 5.10 0.73
CA ASP A 136 -9.66 4.16 0.28
C ASP A 136 -9.15 2.83 -0.33
N THR A 137 -7.84 2.63 -0.48
CA THR A 137 -7.26 1.44 -1.12
C THR A 137 -5.98 0.99 -0.45
N LEU A 138 -5.66 -0.30 -0.54
CA LEU A 138 -4.43 -0.88 0.02
C LEU A 138 -3.23 -0.80 -0.94
N SER A 139 -3.43 -0.27 -2.16
CA SER A 139 -2.39 -0.24 -3.18
C SER A 139 -1.13 0.55 -2.77
N PRO A 140 -1.24 1.77 -2.18
CA PRO A 140 -0.06 2.50 -1.71
C PRO A 140 0.66 1.78 -0.57
N LEU A 141 -0.08 1.16 0.36
CA LEU A 141 0.48 0.36 1.44
C LEU A 141 1.26 -0.85 0.92
N ARG A 142 0.70 -1.60 -0.03
CA ARG A 142 1.42 -2.70 -0.68
C ARG A 142 2.68 -2.23 -1.39
N ALA A 143 2.64 -1.06 -2.05
CA ALA A 143 3.81 -0.50 -2.72
C ALA A 143 4.92 -0.13 -1.71
N LEU A 144 4.56 0.48 -0.57
CA LEU A 144 5.49 0.77 0.52
C LEU A 144 6.15 -0.53 1.04
N LEU A 145 5.33 -1.54 1.35
CA LEU A 145 5.81 -2.84 1.84
C LEU A 145 6.72 -3.55 0.83
N ALA A 146 6.40 -3.49 -0.46
CA ALA A 146 7.21 -4.10 -1.51
C ALA A 146 8.56 -3.40 -1.75
N GLY A 147 8.64 -2.10 -1.45
CA GLY A 147 9.84 -1.29 -1.62
C GLY A 147 10.86 -1.38 -0.48
N GLY A 148 10.48 -1.94 0.69
CA GLY A 148 11.34 -2.01 1.88
C GLY A 148 11.47 -3.40 2.48
N SER A 149 12.14 -3.49 3.64
CA SER A 149 12.16 -4.71 4.44
C SER A 149 10.93 -4.75 5.35
N THR A 150 10.17 -5.85 5.32
CA THR A 150 8.94 -6.05 6.11
C THR A 150 9.14 -7.08 7.22
N ALA A 151 8.30 -7.05 8.26
CA ALA A 151 8.35 -8.03 9.35
C ALA A 151 7.98 -9.45 8.84
N HIS A 152 7.04 -9.55 7.89
CA HIS A 152 6.71 -10.79 7.20
C HIS A 152 7.14 -10.73 5.73
N LYS A 153 7.89 -11.74 5.28
CA LYS A 153 8.34 -11.84 3.89
C LYS A 153 7.19 -12.32 3.01
N THR A 154 6.76 -11.47 2.08
CA THR A 154 5.88 -11.89 1.00
C THR A 154 6.63 -12.85 0.07
N PRO A 155 6.13 -14.06 -0.21
CA PRO A 155 6.72 -14.91 -1.23
C PRO A 155 6.61 -14.20 -2.59
N GLN A 156 7.75 -13.90 -3.23
CA GLN A 156 7.76 -13.36 -4.58
C GLN A 156 7.04 -14.36 -5.50
N ARG A 157 5.89 -13.95 -6.04
CA ARG A 157 5.28 -14.67 -7.16
C ARG A 157 6.30 -14.66 -8.30
N ALA A 158 6.73 -15.85 -8.72
CA ALA A 158 7.64 -15.99 -9.84
C ALA A 158 7.10 -15.14 -11.01
N PRO A 159 7.94 -14.31 -11.65
CA PRO A 159 7.51 -13.48 -12.76
C PRO A 159 6.89 -14.41 -13.81
N ARG A 160 5.62 -14.18 -14.14
CA ARG A 160 4.97 -14.90 -15.23
C ARG A 160 5.78 -14.61 -16.49
N GLY A 161 6.58 -15.58 -16.92
CA GLY A 161 7.35 -15.48 -18.15
C GLY A 161 6.36 -15.12 -19.26
N ARG A 162 6.48 -13.90 -19.80
CA ARG A 162 5.83 -13.55 -21.06
C ARG A 162 6.37 -14.55 -22.07
N MET A 163 5.53 -15.48 -22.52
CA MET A 163 5.81 -16.24 -23.73
C MET A 163 5.99 -15.21 -24.85
N TYR A 164 7.24 -14.96 -25.20
CA TYR A 164 7.64 -14.12 -26.31
C TYR A 164 7.19 -14.83 -27.60
N ARG A 165 5.95 -14.57 -28.03
CA ARG A 165 5.46 -15.03 -29.32
C ARG A 165 5.97 -14.03 -30.38
N GLY A 166 7.06 -14.40 -31.05
CA GLY A 166 7.50 -13.78 -32.30
C GLY A 166 8.49 -12.62 -32.13
N GLY A 167 9.78 -12.93 -32.23
CA GLY A 167 10.85 -11.95 -32.40
C GLY A 167 12.06 -12.61 -33.07
N ARG A 168 12.43 -12.12 -34.24
CA ARG A 168 13.45 -12.66 -35.16
C ARG A 168 14.80 -12.94 -34.46
N MET A 169 15.42 -14.06 -34.81
CA MET A 169 16.85 -14.32 -34.52
C MET A 169 17.73 -13.22 -35.11
N PRO A 170 18.63 -12.58 -34.33
CA PRO A 170 19.65 -11.70 -34.90
C PRO A 170 20.65 -12.53 -35.69
N ARG A 171 20.96 -12.09 -36.92
CA ARG A 171 22.09 -12.63 -37.70
C ARG A 171 23.40 -12.19 -37.04
N PRO A 172 24.42 -13.06 -36.93
CA PRO A 172 25.72 -12.65 -36.42
C PRO A 172 26.43 -11.73 -37.42
N ASP A 173 26.89 -10.57 -36.94
CA ASP A 173 27.78 -9.65 -37.66
C ASP A 173 29.19 -10.24 -37.76
N MET A 174 29.74 -10.29 -38.97
CA MET A 174 31.11 -10.70 -39.23
C MET A 174 32.06 -9.50 -39.06
N PRO A 175 33.17 -9.63 -38.30
CA PRO A 175 34.11 -8.53 -38.10
C PRO A 175 34.95 -8.26 -39.36
N THR A 176 34.98 -7.00 -39.80
CA THR A 176 35.90 -6.50 -40.83
C THR A 176 37.27 -6.18 -40.21
N ARG A 177 38.32 -6.84 -40.72
CA ARG A 177 39.72 -6.58 -40.37
C ARG A 177 40.19 -5.29 -41.02
N THR A 178 40.49 -4.27 -40.23
CA THR A 178 41.28 -3.09 -40.63
C THR A 178 42.73 -3.22 -40.20
N GLY A 179 43.65 -3.00 -41.14
CA GLY A 179 45.08 -2.74 -40.90
C GLY A 179 45.90 -2.88 -42.18
N PRO A 180 47.08 -2.26 -42.27
CA PRO A 180 47.36 -0.82 -42.10
C PRO A 180 47.92 -0.16 -43.37
N SER A 181 47.87 1.16 -43.43
CA SER A 181 48.41 2.01 -44.49
C SER A 181 49.91 2.25 -44.30
N THR A 182 50.72 1.93 -45.31
CA THR A 182 52.09 2.48 -45.45
C THR A 182 52.45 2.66 -46.92
N ALA A 183 52.96 3.86 -47.21
CA ALA A 183 53.64 4.37 -48.40
C ALA A 183 52.81 4.56 -49.69
#